data_AF-A0A1D8P5I3-F1
#
_entry.id   AF-A0A1D8P5I3-F1
#
_cell.length_a   1.000
_cell.length_b   1.000
_cell.length_c   1.000
_cell.angle_alpha   90.00
_cell.angle_beta   90.00
_cell.angle_gamma   90.00
#
_symmetry.space_group_name_H-M   'P 1'
#
loop_
_entity.id
_entity.type
_entity.pdbx_description
1 polymer ?
#
loop_
_entity_poly.entity_id
_entity_poly.type
_entity_poly.pdbx_seq_one_letter_code
_entity_poly.pdbx_strand_id
1 'polypeptide(L)'
;MEIKEEITLRDQLAIDRTRLANERTFLAYFRTFIVILSSGIAILKLDILNDIRNLGYYFVVIAPFLLIIGVVRFFYVKRKIKKFYK
;
A
#
# COMPACT_ATOMS: atom_id res chain seq x y z
N MET A 1 12.04 30.79 24.01
CA MET A 1 11.26 29.97 24.97
C MET A 1 10.70 28.80 24.18
N GLU A 2 11.46 27.69 24.10
CA GLU A 2 11.01 26.48 23.42
C GLU A 2 10.04 25.75 24.35
N ILE A 3 8.75 25.84 24.04
CA ILE A 3 7.73 24.99 24.67
C ILE A 3 7.98 23.59 24.10
N LYS A 4 8.76 22.77 24.82
CA LYS A 4 8.69 21.32 24.67
C LYS A 4 7.27 20.93 25.06
N GLU A 5 6.36 20.88 24.09
CA GLU A 5 5.05 20.27 24.30
C GLU A 5 5.31 18.81 24.70
N GLU A 6 5.12 18.51 25.99
CA GLU A 6 5.05 17.13 26.45
C GLU A 6 3.91 16.47 25.68
N ILE A 7 4.28 15.51 24.83
CA ILE A 7 3.35 14.72 24.03
C ILE A 7 2.37 14.07 25.01
N THR A 8 1.14 14.56 25.07
CA THR A 8 0.17 13.97 25.98
C THR A 8 -0.20 12.58 25.48
N LEU A 9 -0.63 11.69 26.39
CA LEU A 9 -1.11 10.33 26.02
C LEU A 9 -2.19 10.36 24.93
N ARG A 10 -2.95 11.46 24.84
CA ARG A 10 -3.94 11.71 23.78
C ARG A 10 -3.29 11.88 22.40
N ASP A 11 -2.19 12.62 22.32
CA ASP A 11 -1.47 12.86 21.06
C ASP A 11 -0.82 11.57 20.56
N GLN A 12 -0.26 10.75 21.46
CA GLN A 12 0.23 9.41 21.11
C GLN A 12 -0.88 8.52 20.55
N LEU A 13 -2.04 8.50 21.22
CA LEU A 13 -3.19 7.72 20.75
C LEU A 13 -3.73 8.21 19.39
N ALA A 14 -3.68 9.52 19.13
CA ALA A 14 -4.06 10.10 17.84
C ALA A 14 -3.08 9.70 16.71
N ILE A 15 -1.78 9.64 17.00
CA ILE A 15 -0.74 9.18 16.08
C ILE A 15 -0.94 7.69 15.74
N ASP A 16 -1.17 6.85 16.75
CA ASP A 16 -1.36 5.41 16.55
C ASP A 16 -2.59 5.10 15.69
N ARG A 17 -3.70 5.82 15.90
CA ARG A 17 -4.91 5.70 15.04
C ARG A 17 -4.60 6.06 13.59
N THR A 18 -3.83 7.12 13.37
CA THR A 18 -3.42 7.56 12.03
C THR A 18 -2.49 6.53 11.37
N ARG A 19 -1.59 5.93 12.17
CA ARG A 19 -0.67 4.89 11.70
C ARG A 19 -1.40 3.61 11.32
N LEU A 20 -2.33 3.16 12.16
CA LEU A 20 -3.17 1.99 11.90
C LEU A 20 -4.06 2.18 10.66
N ALA A 21 -4.58 3.39 10.44
CA ALA A 21 -5.33 3.72 9.22
C ALA A 21 -4.44 3.67 7.96
N ASN A 22 -3.18 4.13 8.05
CA ASN A 22 -2.23 4.07 6.94
C ASN A 22 -1.81 2.61 6.64
N GLU A 23 -1.53 1.81 7.66
CA GLU A 23 -1.25 0.36 7.54
C GLU A 23 -2.43 -0.37 6.91
N ARG A 24 -3.67 -0.09 7.35
CA ARG A 24 -4.88 -0.65 6.73
C ARG A 24 -4.98 -0.32 5.25
N THR A 25 -4.70 0.92 4.87
CA THR A 25 -4.77 1.29 3.45
C THR A 25 -3.66 0.60 2.64
N PHE A 26 -2.46 0.49 3.20
CA PHE A 26 -1.37 -0.27 2.57
C PHE A 26 -1.75 -1.74 2.37
N LEU A 27 -2.36 -2.38 3.37
CA LEU A 27 -2.84 -3.75 3.26
C LEU A 27 -3.95 -3.91 2.21
N ALA A 28 -4.79 -2.88 2.00
CA ALA A 28 -5.76 -2.87 0.91
C ALA A 28 -5.09 -2.81 -0.48
N TYR A 29 -4.06 -1.97 -0.65
CA TYR A 29 -3.24 -1.96 -1.86
C TYR A 29 -2.54 -3.31 -2.08
N PHE A 30 -2.01 -3.91 -1.01
CA PHE A 30 -1.36 -5.22 -1.09
C PHE A 30 -2.34 -6.34 -1.47
N ARG A 31 -3.56 -6.32 -0.94
CA ARG A 31 -4.63 -7.26 -1.32
C ARG A 31 -4.96 -7.15 -2.80
N THR A 32 -5.21 -5.94 -3.29
CA THR A 32 -5.54 -5.72 -4.72
C THR A 32 -4.40 -6.15 -5.63
N PHE A 33 -3.14 -5.89 -5.23
CA PHE A 33 -1.95 -6.41 -5.91
C PHE A 33 -1.96 -7.94 -6.04
N ILE A 34 -2.15 -8.67 -4.93
CA ILE A 34 -2.15 -10.13 -4.94
C ILE A 34 -3.24 -10.68 -5.85
N VAL A 35 -4.46 -10.12 -5.78
CA VAL A 35 -5.60 -10.59 -6.57
C VAL A 35 -5.37 -10.39 -8.07
N ILE A 36 -4.84 -9.23 -8.47
CA ILE A 36 -4.55 -8.95 -9.88
C ILE A 36 -3.40 -9.83 -10.38
N LEU A 37 -2.33 -9.96 -9.58
CA LEU A 37 -1.17 -10.78 -9.93
C LEU A 37 -1.55 -12.25 -10.05
N SER A 38 -2.30 -12.80 -9.09
CA SER A 38 -2.74 -14.20 -9.12
C SER A 38 -3.65 -14.47 -10.29
N SER A 39 -4.56 -13.55 -10.60
CA SER A 39 -5.42 -13.63 -11.79
C SER A 39 -4.59 -13.60 -13.09
N GLY A 40 -3.61 -12.70 -13.20
CA GLY A 40 -2.71 -12.64 -14.35
C GLY A 40 -1.91 -13.93 -14.54
N ILE A 41 -1.35 -14.47 -13.46
CA ILE A 41 -0.63 -15.76 -13.49
C ILE A 41 -1.55 -16.91 -13.87
N ALA A 42 -2.78 -16.96 -13.33
CA ALA A 42 -3.74 -18.00 -13.66
C ALA A 42 -4.10 -17.98 -15.15
N ILE A 43 -4.36 -16.79 -15.72
CA ILE A 43 -4.63 -16.61 -17.15
C ILE A 43 -3.44 -17.10 -18.00
N LEU A 44 -2.21 -16.78 -17.61
CA LEU A 44 -1.00 -17.18 -18.36
C LEU A 44 -0.72 -18.69 -18.30
N LYS A 45 -1.19 -19.39 -17.25
CA LYS A 45 -0.95 -20.82 -17.04
C LYS A 45 -2.02 -21.73 -17.64
N LEU A 46 -3.22 -21.21 -17.87
CA LEU A 46 -4.36 -21.99 -18.34
C LEU A 46 -4.40 -21.98 -19.88
N ASP A 47 -4.15 -23.13 -20.51
CA ASP A 47 -4.15 -23.26 -21.97
C ASP A 47 -5.52 -22.98 -22.60
N ILE A 48 -6.60 -23.22 -21.85
CA ILE A 48 -7.98 -22.86 -22.25
C ILE A 48 -8.20 -21.35 -22.38
N LEU A 49 -7.30 -20.52 -21.85
CA LEU A 49 -7.38 -19.06 -21.84
C LEU A 49 -6.39 -18.40 -22.83
N ASN A 50 -5.86 -19.15 -23.81
CA ASN A 50 -4.86 -18.64 -24.75
C ASN A 50 -5.33 -17.39 -25.53
N ASP A 51 -6.61 -17.27 -25.86
CA ASP A 51 -7.17 -16.09 -26.54
C ASP A 51 -7.01 -14.79 -25.73
N ILE A 52 -7.01 -14.90 -24.40
CA ILE A 52 -6.86 -13.76 -23.47
C ILE A 52 -5.49 -13.69 -22.81
N ARG A 53 -4.49 -14.41 -23.33
CA ARG A 53 -3.14 -14.44 -22.76
C ARG A 53 -2.48 -13.05 -22.73
N ASN A 54 -2.81 -12.20 -23.70
CA ASN A 54 -2.39 -10.80 -23.74
C ASN A 54 -2.89 -10.01 -22.51
N LEU A 55 -4.12 -10.26 -22.04
CA LEU A 55 -4.65 -9.67 -20.81
C LEU A 55 -3.88 -10.14 -19.56
N GLY A 56 -3.46 -11.41 -19.53
CA GLY A 56 -2.60 -11.94 -18.48
C GLY A 56 -1.29 -11.15 -18.33
N TYR A 57 -0.63 -10.81 -19.44
CA TYR A 57 0.55 -9.95 -19.44
C TYR A 57 0.26 -8.55 -18.90
N TYR A 58 -0.85 -7.92 -19.31
CA TYR A 58 -1.24 -6.62 -18.77
C TYR A 58 -1.45 -6.66 -17.25
N PHE A 59 -2.07 -7.72 -16.73
CA PHE A 59 -2.29 -7.88 -15.29
C PHE A 59 -0.99 -8.06 -14.52
N VAL A 60 -0.08 -8.88 -15.04
CA VAL A 60 1.25 -9.09 -14.42
C VAL A 60 2.08 -7.81 -14.45
N VAL A 61 1.98 -6.99 -15.49
CA VAL A 61 2.68 -5.70 -15.57
C VAL A 61 2.03 -4.66 -14.67
N ILE A 62 0.70 -4.55 -14.62
CA ILE A 62 0.02 -3.49 -13.84
C ILE A 62 0.06 -3.74 -12.32
N ALA A 63 0.12 -5.01 -11.91
CA ALA A 63 0.21 -5.40 -10.51
C ALA A 63 1.39 -4.70 -9.76
N PRO A 64 2.66 -4.79 -10.20
CA PRO A 64 3.76 -4.11 -9.54
C PRO A 64 3.62 -2.59 -9.53
N PHE A 65 3.03 -1.96 -10.56
CA PHE A 65 2.73 -0.52 -10.52
C PHE A 65 1.80 -0.16 -9.35
N LEU A 66 0.75 -0.96 -9.15
CA LEU A 66 -0.21 -0.79 -8.07
C LEU A 66 0.45 -0.97 -6.69
N LEU A 67 1.35 -1.95 -6.57
CA LEU A 67 2.15 -2.16 -5.37
C LEU A 67 3.10 -0.99 -5.09
N ILE A 68 3.80 -0.49 -6.11
CA ILE A 68 4.71 0.66 -5.98
C ILE A 68 3.95 1.89 -5.48
N ILE A 69 2.77 2.20 -6.03
CA ILE A 69 1.92 3.31 -5.56
C ILE A 69 1.56 3.13 -4.08
N GLY A 70 1.14 1.92 -3.68
CA GLY A 70 0.82 1.61 -2.29
C GLY A 70 2.00 1.80 -1.33
N VAL A 71 3.19 1.33 -1.72
CA VAL A 71 4.44 1.48 -0.96
C VAL A 71 4.85 2.94 -0.85
N VAL A 72 4.90 3.68 -1.96
CA VAL A 72 5.27 5.11 -1.98
C VAL A 72 4.35 5.91 -1.07
N ARG A 73 3.03 5.69 -1.16
CA ARG A 73 2.05 6.36 -0.30
C ARG A 73 2.26 6.02 1.18
N PHE A 74 2.52 4.75 1.49
CA PHE A 74 2.78 4.33 2.87
C PHE A 74 4.01 5.03 3.46
N PHE A 75 5.11 5.09 2.71
CA PHE A 75 6.33 5.78 3.12
C PHE A 75 6.17 7.30 3.19
N TYR A 76 5.42 7.91 2.27
CA TYR A 76 5.14 9.35 2.29
C TYR A 76 4.43 9.77 3.58
N VAL A 77 3.36 9.06 3.95
CA VAL A 77 2.62 9.33 5.19
C VAL A 77 3.49 9.07 6.42
N LYS A 78 4.25 7.96 6.43
CA LYS A 78 5.16 7.62 7.52
C LYS A 78 6.27 8.68 7.72
N ARG A 79 6.80 9.24 6.62
CA ARG A 79 7.80 10.32 6.67
C ARG A 79 7.20 11.66 7.14
N LYS A 80 5.96 11.99 6.75
CA LYS A 80 5.31 13.23 7.17
C LYS A 80 5.09 13.29 8.68
N ILE A 81 4.70 12.17 9.31
CA ILE A 81 4.57 12.07 10.77
C ILE A 81 5.92 12.26 11.46
N LYS A 82 6.99 11.66 10.93
CA LYS A 82 8.34 11.77 11.52
C LYS A 82 8.95 13.18 11.43
N LYS A 83 8.49 14.02 10.49
CA LYS A 83 9.00 15.38 10.28
C LYS A 83 8.34 16.43 11.17
N PHE A 84 7.12 16.17 11.65
CA PHE A 84 6.40 17.08 12.55
C PHE A 84 6.73 16.89 14.04
N TYR A 85 7.44 15.80 14.38
CA TYR A 85 7.71 15.40 15.77
C TYR A 85 9.21 15.29 16.09
N LYS A 86 10.05 16.13 15.47
CA LYS A 86 11.46 16.26 15.86
C LYS A 86 11.67 17.56 16.62
#